data_AF-A0A816JPN3-F1
#
_entry.id   AF-A0A816JPN3-F1
#
_cell.length_a   1.000
_cell.length_b   1.000
_cell.length_c   1.000
_cell.angle_alpha   90.00
_cell.angle_beta   90.00
_cell.angle_gamma   90.00
#
_symmetry.space_group_name_H-M   'P 1'
#
loop_
_entity.id
_entity.type
_entity.pdbx_description
1 polymer ?
#
loop_
_entity_poly.entity_id
_entity_poly.type
_entity_poly.pdbx_seq_one_letter_code
_entity_poly.pdbx_strand_id
1 'polypeptide(L)'
;MSMHQPSARILDLLDGLIILSRVKSVFNGPPASLPSFFSDFGHPIPERENITEFALDLVRELERESTEGTRELVDFNEGWQKKKFARDTTQTASQQALSLKEAIDASVSRGKLVSGSSGSMETISSYANPSLFETFILAKRYMKNWIRMPELVGTRIATVMVTGFLLATVYWKLDNTPRGANERLTFFAFVMPTMFYCCLDNVPVFIQERFIFLRETTHNSYRTSSYVISHSLVTMHQLIAPSIVFASITFWTVGLNGGLQGFLFYVLIIYASF
;
A
#
# COMPACT_ATOMS: atom_id res chain seq x y z
N MET A 1 4.66 16.20 7.30
CA MET A 1 4.73 15.34 8.50
C MET A 1 3.72 15.88 9.50
N SER A 2 2.86 15.05 10.08
CA SER A 2 2.01 15.43 11.21
C SER A 2 2.59 14.82 12.49
N MET A 3 2.59 15.57 13.59
CA MET A 3 3.06 15.11 14.89
C MET A 3 1.96 15.34 15.91
N HIS A 4 1.57 14.29 16.62
CA HIS A 4 0.48 14.36 17.59
C HIS A 4 0.92 15.06 18.90
N GLN A 5 2.19 14.91 19.29
CA GLN A 5 2.78 15.51 20.50
C GLN A 5 4.29 15.73 20.30
N PRO A 6 4.71 16.84 19.68
CA PRO A 6 6.13 17.13 19.52
C PRO A 6 6.74 17.58 20.85
N SER A 7 7.86 16.96 21.23
CA SER A 7 8.68 17.46 22.34
C SER A 7 9.31 18.83 21.97
N ALA A 8 9.63 19.66 22.97
CA ALA A 8 10.26 20.97 22.74
C ALA A 8 11.52 20.90 21.86
N ARG A 9 12.36 19.87 22.06
CA ARG A 9 13.56 19.63 21.23
C ARG A 9 13.28 19.42 19.75
N ILE A 10 12.11 18.88 19.40
CA ILE A 10 11.73 18.66 18.01
C ILE A 10 11.27 19.98 17.38
N LEU A 11 10.65 20.88 18.15
CA LEU A 11 10.21 22.18 17.65
C LEU A 11 11.38 23.04 17.17
N ASP A 12 12.51 22.97 17.87
CA ASP A 12 13.73 23.69 17.49
C ASP A 12 14.32 23.22 16.15
N LEU A 13 13.89 22.05 15.66
CA LEU A 13 14.31 21.48 14.37
C LEU A 13 13.34 21.80 13.23
N LEU A 14 12.20 22.46 13.50
CA LEU A 14 11.18 22.73 12.49
C LEU A 14 11.36 24.11 11.87
N ASP A 15 11.46 24.15 10.54
CA ASP A 15 11.46 25.41 9.79
C ASP A 15 10.09 26.12 9.80
N GLY A 16 9.01 25.34 9.94
CA GLY A 16 7.64 25.83 9.91
C GLY A 16 6.69 24.95 10.70
N LEU A 17 5.75 25.59 11.38
CA LEU A 17 4.72 24.98 12.20
C LEU A 17 3.34 25.44 11.72
N ILE A 18 2.45 24.46 11.53
CA ILE A 18 1.05 24.70 11.21
C ILE A 18 0.21 24.03 12.29
N ILE A 19 -0.65 24.79 12.94
CA ILE A 19 -1.62 24.29 13.92
C ILE A 19 -3.01 24.33 13.28
N LEU A 20 -3.69 23.18 13.28
CA LEU A 20 -5.01 23.02 12.68
C LEU A 20 -6.05 22.69 13.76
N SER A 21 -7.22 23.32 13.67
CA SER A 21 -8.41 23.02 14.48
C SER A 21 -9.61 22.90 13.54
N ARG A 22 -10.34 21.78 13.62
CA ARG A 22 -11.50 21.46 12.76
C ARG A 22 -11.29 21.82 11.27
N VAL A 23 -10.12 21.44 10.72
CA VAL A 23 -9.72 21.67 9.31
C VAL A 23 -9.33 23.14 8.98
N LYS A 24 -9.39 24.07 9.94
CA LYS A 24 -8.94 25.46 9.77
C LYS A 24 -7.55 25.69 10.33
N SER A 25 -6.78 26.56 9.67
CA SER A 25 -5.44 26.95 10.12
C SER A 25 -5.53 28.02 11.19
N VAL A 26 -5.13 27.63 12.40
CA VAL A 26 -5.12 28.47 13.60
C VAL A 26 -3.82 29.24 13.71
N PHE A 27 -2.73 28.61 13.27
CA PHE A 27 -1.41 29.24 13.21
C PHE A 27 -0.64 28.69 12.02
N ASN A 28 0.12 29.55 11.36
CA ASN A 28 1.04 29.17 10.29
C ASN A 28 2.30 30.03 10.36
N GLY A 29 3.44 29.46 10.72
CA GLY A 29 4.70 30.20 10.76
C GLY A 29 5.83 29.46 11.47
N PRO A 30 7.00 30.10 11.59
CA PRO A 30 8.12 29.53 12.35
C PRO A 30 7.75 29.34 13.83
N PRO A 31 8.21 28.26 14.49
CA PRO A 31 7.96 28.01 15.92
C PRO A 31 8.36 29.17 16.82
N ALA A 32 9.45 29.88 16.49
CA ALA A 32 9.92 31.06 17.23
C ALA A 32 8.91 32.22 17.26
N SER A 33 7.98 32.29 16.30
CA SER A 33 6.96 33.35 16.24
C SER A 33 5.67 32.99 16.99
N LEU A 34 5.56 31.76 17.49
CA LEU A 34 4.38 31.29 18.21
C LEU A 34 4.14 32.04 19.54
N PRO A 35 5.16 32.31 20.38
CA PRO A 35 4.96 33.11 21.60
C PRO A 35 4.49 34.53 21.32
N SER A 36 5.05 35.20 20.30
CA SER A 36 4.60 36.53 19.90
C SER A 36 3.16 36.54 19.38
N PHE A 37 2.78 35.50 18.64
CA PHE A 37 1.42 35.36 18.12
C PHE A 37 0.38 35.24 19.24
N PHE A 38 0.61 34.36 20.21
CA PHE A 38 -0.32 34.18 21.33
C PHE A 38 -0.31 35.37 22.30
N SER A 39 0.84 36.04 22.47
CA SER A 39 0.90 37.31 23.19
C SER A 39 0.07 38.41 22.52
N ASP A 40 0.13 38.53 21.18
CA ASP A 40 -0.66 39.51 20.42
C ASP A 40 -2.17 39.16 20.42
N PHE A 41 -2.51 37.88 20.53
CA PHE A 41 -3.89 37.41 20.64
C PHE A 41 -4.50 37.67 22.04
N GLY A 42 -3.66 37.86 23.07
CA GLY A 42 -4.09 38.13 24.45
C GLY A 42 -3.92 36.97 25.42
N HIS A 43 -3.29 35.87 25.00
CA HIS A 43 -3.00 34.70 25.83
C HIS A 43 -1.50 34.39 25.85
N PRO A 44 -0.68 35.16 26.59
CA PRO A 44 0.77 34.97 26.61
C PRO A 44 1.16 33.60 27.20
N ILE A 45 2.14 32.95 26.59
CA ILE A 45 2.62 31.63 27.00
C ILE A 45 3.49 31.75 28.27
N PRO A 46 3.24 30.97 29.34
CA PRO A 46 4.08 30.97 30.54
C PRO A 46 5.52 30.50 30.29
N GLU A 47 6.50 31.12 30.95
CA GLU A 47 7.95 30.88 30.72
C GLU A 47 8.44 29.45 31.00
N ARG A 48 7.70 28.67 31.81
CA ARG A 48 8.08 27.30 32.21
C ARG A 48 7.28 26.21 31.51
N GLU A 49 6.40 26.60 30.61
CA GLU A 49 5.49 25.67 29.93
C GLU A 49 5.98 25.36 28.52
N ASN A 50 5.66 24.16 28.04
CA ASN A 50 5.97 23.79 26.67
C ASN A 50 5.06 24.60 25.73
N ILE A 51 5.67 25.42 24.89
CA ILE A 51 5.01 26.32 23.92
C ILE A 51 3.94 25.58 23.10
N THR A 52 4.20 24.34 22.69
CA THR A 52 3.23 23.58 21.88
C THR A 52 2.13 22.92 22.71
N GLU A 53 2.41 22.52 23.95
CA GLU A 53 1.37 21.98 24.84
C GLU A 53 0.38 23.09 25.20
N PHE A 54 0.89 24.24 25.62
CA PHE A 54 0.06 25.43 25.88
C PHE A 54 -0.78 25.80 24.66
N ALA A 55 -0.17 25.84 23.46
CA ALA A 55 -0.88 26.16 22.22
C ALA A 55 -2.00 25.16 21.91
N LEU A 56 -1.77 23.86 22.10
CA LEU A 56 -2.76 22.82 21.86
C LEU A 56 -3.86 22.82 22.91
N ASP A 57 -3.53 23.08 24.17
CA ASP A 57 -4.49 23.14 25.27
C ASP A 57 -5.38 24.38 25.17
N LEU A 58 -4.83 25.54 24.80
CA LEU A 58 -5.62 26.73 24.51
C LEU A 58 -6.58 26.50 23.33
N VAL A 59 -6.13 25.83 22.27
CA VAL A 59 -7.01 25.49 21.13
C VAL A 59 -8.13 24.55 21.58
N ARG A 60 -7.85 23.56 22.44
CA ARG A 60 -8.87 22.65 22.99
C ARG A 60 -9.86 23.35 23.91
N GLU A 61 -9.38 24.29 24.73
CA GLU A 61 -10.20 25.10 25.62
C GLU A 61 -11.17 25.96 24.81
N LEU A 62 -10.67 26.69 23.81
CA LEU A 62 -11.49 27.49 22.90
C LEU A 62 -12.51 26.64 22.12
N GLU A 63 -12.16 25.40 21.76
CA GLU A 63 -13.11 24.45 21.14
C GLU A 63 -14.23 23.99 22.09
N ARG A 64 -13.99 24.00 23.41
CA ARG A 64 -14.92 23.52 24.43
C ARG A 64 -15.82 24.63 24.98
N GLU A 65 -15.27 25.83 25.15
CA GLU A 65 -15.93 26.94 25.84
C GLU A 65 -16.70 27.88 24.92
N SER A 66 -16.26 28.06 23.67
CA SER A 66 -16.91 28.99 22.74
C SER A 66 -17.97 28.30 21.88
N THR A 67 -19.17 28.90 21.81
CA THR A 67 -20.24 28.50 20.87
C THR A 67 -19.80 28.63 19.41
N GLU A 68 -18.82 29.51 19.13
CA GLU A 68 -18.20 29.69 17.81
C GLU A 68 -16.87 28.92 17.63
N GLY A 69 -16.36 28.28 18.69
CA GLY A 69 -15.11 27.52 18.71
C GLY A 69 -13.89 28.38 18.38
N THR A 70 -12.94 27.81 17.63
CA THR A 70 -11.65 28.43 17.25
C THR A 70 -11.78 29.53 16.17
N ARG A 71 -12.98 30.06 15.89
CA ARG A 71 -13.22 31.05 14.83
C ARG A 71 -12.44 32.35 15.06
N GLU A 72 -12.47 32.89 16.27
CA GLU A 72 -11.77 34.13 16.62
C GLU A 72 -10.26 34.02 16.37
N LEU A 73 -9.68 32.87 16.73
CA LEU A 73 -8.26 32.60 16.56
C LEU A 73 -7.88 32.41 15.08
N VAL A 74 -8.78 31.86 14.25
CA VAL A 74 -8.61 31.78 12.79
C VAL A 74 -8.65 33.17 12.16
N ASP A 75 -9.64 33.99 12.51
CA ASP A 75 -9.80 35.35 11.96
C ASP A 75 -8.61 36.24 12.37
N PHE A 76 -8.15 36.09 13.62
CA PHE A 76 -6.94 36.73 14.09
C PHE A 76 -5.71 36.29 13.29
N ASN A 77 -5.53 34.99 13.06
CA ASN A 77 -4.44 34.47 12.24
C ASN A 77 -4.46 35.07 10.83
N GLU A 78 -5.61 35.15 10.16
CA GLU A 78 -5.71 35.80 8.84
C GLU A 78 -5.24 37.27 8.85
N GLY A 79 -5.63 38.02 9.87
CA GLY A 79 -5.19 39.41 10.07
C GLY A 79 -3.69 39.52 10.39
N TRP A 80 -3.18 38.61 11.22
CA TRP A 80 -1.78 38.57 11.63
C TRP A 80 -0.85 38.21 10.46
N GLN A 81 -1.26 37.25 9.61
CA GLN A 81 -0.54 36.93 8.37
C GLN A 81 -0.47 38.15 7.44
N LYS A 82 -1.59 38.85 7.21
CA LYS A 82 -1.62 40.06 6.35
C LYS A 82 -0.66 41.14 6.86
N LYS A 83 -0.58 41.36 8.16
CA LYS A 83 0.37 42.31 8.78
C LYS A 83 1.83 41.89 8.59
N LYS A 84 2.13 40.58 8.67
CA LYS A 84 3.47 40.04 8.48
C LYS A 84 3.94 40.17 7.02
N PHE A 85 3.08 39.82 6.06
CA PHE A 85 3.36 40.02 4.63
C PHE A 85 3.57 41.49 4.26
N ALA A 86 2.81 42.42 4.87
CA ALA A 86 3.02 43.85 4.68
C ALA A 86 4.38 44.32 5.23
N ARG A 87 4.81 43.81 6.39
CA ARG A 87 6.12 44.13 6.99
C ARG A 87 7.30 43.58 6.17
N ASP A 88 7.24 42.34 5.69
CA ASP A 88 8.27 41.77 4.81
C ASP A 88 8.39 42.53 3.49
N THR A 89 7.26 42.96 2.91
CA THR A 89 7.26 43.81 1.71
C THR A 89 7.93 45.15 1.98
N THR A 90 7.79 45.72 3.19
CA THR A 90 8.39 47.01 3.55
C THR A 90 9.89 46.90 3.85
N GLN A 91 10.37 45.76 4.37
CA GLN A 91 11.80 45.51 4.60
C GLN A 91 12.56 45.10 3.33
N THR A 92 11.87 44.53 2.33
CA THR A 92 12.47 44.21 1.02
C THR A 92 12.36 45.36 0.00
N ALA A 93 11.59 46.42 0.32
CA ALA A 93 11.42 47.61 -0.53
C ALA A 93 12.66 48.50 -0.64
N SER A 94 13.82 48.14 -0.06
CA SER A 94 15.10 48.74 -0.41
C SER A 94 15.80 48.07 -1.60
N GLN A 95 15.25 46.98 -2.17
CA GLN A 95 15.72 46.41 -3.44
C GLN A 95 14.53 46.04 -4.34
N GLN A 96 14.23 46.97 -5.25
CA GLN A 96 13.52 46.78 -6.53
C GLN A 96 12.28 45.87 -6.49
N ALA A 97 11.12 46.50 -6.36
CA ALA A 97 9.84 45.89 -6.72
C ALA A 97 9.82 45.57 -8.22
N LEU A 98 10.30 44.39 -8.61
CA LEU A 98 9.95 43.78 -9.88
C LEU A 98 8.45 43.53 -9.87
N SER A 99 7.76 43.92 -10.94
CA SER A 99 6.32 43.74 -11.00
C SER A 99 6.00 42.25 -10.91
N LEU A 100 4.87 41.91 -10.31
CA LEU A 100 4.43 40.53 -10.09
C LEU A 100 4.46 39.69 -11.38
N LYS A 101 4.30 40.31 -12.55
CA LYS A 101 4.48 39.68 -13.87
C LYS A 101 5.91 39.27 -14.18
N GLU A 102 6.89 40.10 -13.87
CA GLU A 102 8.32 39.80 -14.10
C GLU A 102 8.82 38.73 -13.14
N ALA A 103 8.33 38.72 -11.89
CA ALA A 103 8.64 37.67 -10.92
C ALA A 103 8.06 36.30 -11.33
N ILE A 104 6.86 36.29 -11.94
CA ILE A 104 6.24 35.09 -12.50
C ILE A 104 7.04 34.61 -13.72
N ASP A 105 7.35 35.49 -14.68
CA ASP A 105 8.13 35.14 -15.88
C ASP A 105 9.54 34.63 -15.52
N ALA A 106 10.20 35.27 -14.55
CA ALA A 106 11.50 34.83 -14.05
C ALA A 106 11.42 33.49 -13.30
N SER A 107 10.28 33.14 -12.72
CA SER A 107 10.08 31.85 -12.03
C SER A 107 9.70 30.73 -12.99
N VAL A 108 9.00 31.06 -14.09
CA VAL A 108 8.73 30.17 -15.22
C VAL A 108 10.01 29.87 -15.99
N SER A 109 10.84 30.88 -16.29
CA SER A 109 12.12 30.69 -16.97
C SER A 109 13.15 29.91 -16.14
N ARG A 110 13.05 29.98 -14.80
CA ARG A 110 13.84 29.16 -13.87
C ARG A 110 13.30 27.74 -13.66
N GLY A 111 12.23 27.35 -14.36
CA GLY A 111 11.63 26.01 -14.27
C GLY A 111 10.95 25.72 -12.92
N LYS A 112 10.74 26.74 -12.08
CA LYS A 112 10.12 26.60 -10.76
C LYS A 112 8.59 26.64 -10.82
N LEU A 113 8.04 27.17 -11.92
CA LEU A 113 6.61 27.19 -12.25
C LEU A 113 6.41 26.62 -13.66
N VAL A 114 5.51 25.64 -13.80
CA VAL A 114 5.09 25.12 -15.12
C VAL A 114 4.00 26.03 -15.68
N SER A 115 4.30 26.72 -16.78
CA SER A 115 3.28 27.41 -17.58
C SER A 115 2.43 26.38 -18.31
N GLY A 116 1.13 26.34 -17.99
CA GLY A 116 0.14 25.53 -18.70
C GLY A 116 -0.20 26.08 -20.09
N SER A 117 0.81 26.30 -20.94
CA SER A 117 0.60 26.57 -22.37
C SER A 117 0.75 25.27 -23.16
N SER A 118 -0.13 25.09 -24.14
CA SER A 118 -0.44 23.93 -25.00
C SER A 118 0.71 23.26 -25.78
N GLY A 119 1.94 23.25 -25.27
CA GLY A 119 3.03 22.39 -25.71
C GLY A 119 2.96 21.06 -24.98
N SER A 120 3.09 19.97 -25.74
CA SER A 120 3.23 18.58 -25.30
C SER A 120 3.38 18.41 -23.79
N MET A 121 2.30 17.99 -23.14
CA MET A 121 2.30 17.49 -21.77
C MET A 121 3.46 16.49 -21.65
N GLU A 122 4.60 16.92 -21.13
CA GLU A 122 5.57 15.99 -20.58
C GLU A 122 4.82 15.31 -19.45
N THR A 123 4.25 14.15 -19.76
CA THR A 123 3.67 13.24 -18.79
C THR A 123 4.80 12.92 -17.85
N ILE A 124 4.89 13.67 -16.75
CA ILE A 124 5.68 13.30 -15.59
C ILE A 124 5.34 11.84 -15.36
N SER A 125 6.31 10.95 -15.64
CA SER A 125 6.06 9.52 -15.59
C SER A 125 5.55 9.24 -14.19
N SER A 126 4.29 8.83 -14.07
CA SER A 126 3.64 8.56 -12.79
C SER A 126 4.39 7.50 -11.97
N TYR A 127 5.33 6.79 -12.59
CA TYR A 127 6.17 5.75 -12.00
C TYR A 127 7.61 5.92 -12.46
N ALA A 128 8.57 5.74 -11.55
CA ALA A 128 9.99 5.87 -11.85
C ALA A 128 10.53 4.72 -12.74
N ASN A 129 9.87 3.56 -12.73
CA ASN A 129 10.35 2.33 -13.36
C ASN A 129 9.48 1.87 -14.54
N PRO A 130 10.06 1.11 -15.48
CA PRO A 130 9.28 0.43 -16.51
C PRO A 130 8.51 -0.77 -15.91
N SER A 131 7.31 -1.02 -16.42
CA SER A 131 6.36 -1.99 -15.85
C SER A 131 6.89 -3.43 -15.79
N LEU A 132 7.69 -3.87 -16.77
CA LEU A 132 8.27 -5.22 -16.79
C LEU A 132 9.33 -5.41 -15.71
N PHE A 133 10.14 -4.37 -15.46
CA PHE A 133 11.15 -4.40 -14.41
C PHE A 133 10.51 -4.40 -13.03
N GLU A 134 9.43 -3.62 -12.84
CA GLU A 134 8.58 -3.69 -11.65
C GLU A 134 8.08 -5.12 -11.42
N THR A 135 7.47 -5.74 -12.43
CA THR A 135 6.93 -7.12 -12.34
C THR A 135 8.00 -8.12 -11.94
N PHE A 136 9.21 -8.03 -12.51
CA PHE A 136 10.32 -8.92 -12.16
C PHE A 136 10.77 -8.75 -10.70
N ILE A 137 10.91 -7.50 -10.23
CA ILE A 137 11.29 -7.22 -8.85
C ILE A 137 10.22 -7.73 -7.88
N LEU A 138 8.95 -7.47 -8.17
CA LEU A 138 7.85 -7.93 -7.35
C LEU A 138 7.75 -9.46 -7.33
N ALA A 139 7.96 -10.13 -8.47
CA ALA A 139 7.98 -11.58 -8.55
C ALA A 139 9.13 -12.17 -7.73
N LYS A 140 10.34 -11.59 -7.80
CA LYS A 140 11.49 -11.99 -6.99
C LYS A 140 11.22 -11.78 -5.49
N ARG A 141 10.59 -10.66 -5.12
CA ARG A 141 10.20 -10.37 -3.74
C ARG A 141 9.20 -11.40 -3.23
N TYR A 142 8.16 -11.68 -4.01
CA TYR A 142 7.10 -12.62 -3.63
C TYR A 142 7.61 -14.07 -3.58
N MET A 143 8.48 -14.49 -4.51
CA MET A 143 9.18 -15.78 -4.44
C MET A 143 10.02 -15.90 -3.16
N LYS A 144 10.76 -14.85 -2.78
CA LYS A 144 11.54 -14.83 -1.55
C LYS A 144 10.66 -14.87 -0.30
N ASN A 145 9.49 -14.21 -0.34
CA ASN A 145 8.51 -14.28 0.75
C ASN A 145 7.99 -15.71 0.92
N TRP A 146 7.61 -16.34 -0.19
CA TRP A 146 7.15 -17.73 -0.22
C TRP A 146 8.18 -18.73 0.34
N ILE A 147 9.45 -18.64 -0.08
CA ILE A 147 10.52 -19.51 0.44
C ILE A 147 10.73 -19.32 1.96
N ARG A 148 10.46 -18.11 2.47
CA ARG A 148 10.60 -17.79 3.89
C ARG A 148 9.39 -18.16 4.75
N MET A 149 8.30 -18.62 4.15
CA MET A 149 7.08 -19.05 4.84
C MET A 149 6.87 -20.57 4.65
N PRO A 150 7.77 -21.43 5.19
CA PRO A 150 7.68 -22.88 4.99
C PRO A 150 6.42 -23.50 5.60
N GLU A 151 5.83 -22.85 6.60
CA GLU A 151 4.58 -23.29 7.23
C GLU A 151 3.45 -23.38 6.20
N LEU A 152 3.26 -22.34 5.38
CA LEU A 152 2.22 -22.30 4.36
C LEU A 152 2.46 -23.33 3.24
N VAL A 153 3.72 -23.55 2.87
CA VAL A 153 4.09 -24.57 1.89
C VAL A 153 3.83 -25.98 2.44
N GLY A 154 4.21 -26.20 3.70
CA GLY A 154 4.03 -27.46 4.40
C GLY A 154 2.56 -27.84 4.55
N THR A 155 1.69 -26.91 4.95
CA THR A 155 0.25 -27.17 5.10
C THR A 155 -0.41 -27.51 3.76
N ARG A 156 -0.01 -26.84 2.67
CA ARG A 156 -0.53 -27.16 1.32
C ARG A 156 -0.12 -28.55 0.88
N ILE A 157 1.17 -28.91 0.99
CA ILE A 157 1.64 -30.26 0.64
C ILE A 157 0.93 -31.32 1.50
N ALA A 158 0.81 -31.09 2.81
CA ALA A 158 0.14 -32.02 3.72
C ALA A 158 -1.34 -32.22 3.36
N THR A 159 -2.06 -31.14 3.05
CA THR A 159 -3.49 -31.19 2.67
C THR A 159 -3.67 -32.00 1.37
N VAL A 160 -2.83 -31.76 0.37
CA VAL A 160 -2.84 -32.49 -0.90
C VAL A 160 -2.46 -33.97 -0.71
N MET A 161 -1.51 -34.26 0.17
CA MET A 161 -1.11 -35.63 0.48
C MET A 161 -2.25 -36.40 1.17
N VAL A 162 -2.88 -35.82 2.18
CA VAL A 162 -4.02 -36.44 2.90
C VAL A 162 -5.20 -36.69 1.97
N THR A 163 -5.58 -35.70 1.16
CA THR A 163 -6.68 -35.85 0.19
C THR A 163 -6.34 -36.86 -0.90
N GLY A 164 -5.10 -36.86 -1.39
CA GLY A 164 -4.59 -37.84 -2.35
C GLY A 164 -4.66 -39.28 -1.83
N PHE A 165 -4.23 -39.52 -0.57
CA PHE A 165 -4.35 -40.84 0.04
C PHE A 165 -5.79 -41.29 0.22
N LEU A 166 -6.67 -40.40 0.69
CA LEU A 166 -8.09 -40.70 0.84
C LEU A 166 -8.69 -41.15 -0.50
N LEU A 167 -8.51 -40.35 -1.56
CA LEU A 167 -9.00 -40.69 -2.90
C LEU A 167 -8.35 -41.98 -3.46
N ALA A 168 -7.05 -42.17 -3.25
CA ALA A 168 -6.36 -43.38 -3.67
C ALA A 168 -6.89 -44.66 -3.01
N THR A 169 -7.29 -44.59 -1.74
CA THR A 169 -7.86 -45.75 -1.03
C THR A 169 -9.29 -46.07 -1.48
N VAL A 170 -10.10 -45.05 -1.76
CA VAL A 170 -11.48 -45.23 -2.24
C VAL A 170 -11.49 -45.82 -3.65
N TYR A 171 -10.60 -45.34 -4.51
CA TYR A 171 -10.51 -45.76 -5.92
C TYR A 171 -9.33 -46.71 -6.15
N TRP A 172 -9.17 -47.71 -5.27
CA TRP A 172 -8.04 -48.63 -5.36
C TRP A 172 -8.17 -49.57 -6.57
N LYS A 173 -7.20 -49.51 -7.49
CA LYS A 173 -7.04 -50.36 -8.69
C LYS A 173 -8.36 -50.68 -9.41
N LEU A 174 -8.86 -49.71 -10.17
CA LEU A 174 -10.12 -49.87 -10.90
C LEU A 174 -10.02 -50.87 -12.05
N ASP A 175 -10.98 -51.79 -12.11
CA ASP A 175 -11.10 -52.80 -13.16
C ASP A 175 -11.38 -52.19 -14.55
N ASN A 176 -11.07 -52.93 -15.62
CA ASN A 176 -11.35 -52.52 -16.99
C ASN A 176 -12.77 -52.87 -17.47
N THR A 177 -13.71 -53.04 -16.54
CA THR A 177 -15.12 -53.29 -16.86
C THR A 177 -15.85 -51.97 -17.19
N PRO A 178 -17.02 -52.02 -17.85
CA PRO A 178 -17.84 -50.81 -18.05
C PRO A 178 -18.17 -50.08 -16.74
N ARG A 179 -18.28 -50.83 -15.63
CA ARG A 179 -18.42 -50.26 -14.29
C ARG A 179 -17.16 -49.50 -13.86
N GLY A 180 -15.97 -50.08 -14.01
CA GLY A 180 -14.71 -49.41 -13.70
C GLY A 180 -14.48 -48.15 -14.56
N ALA A 181 -14.97 -48.12 -15.80
CA ALA A 181 -14.95 -46.90 -16.62
C ALA A 181 -15.78 -45.76 -15.99
N ASN A 182 -16.98 -46.06 -15.48
CA ASN A 182 -17.80 -45.08 -14.75
C ASN A 182 -17.16 -44.65 -13.42
N GLU A 183 -16.52 -45.58 -12.71
CA GLU A 183 -15.80 -45.27 -11.47
C GLU A 183 -14.59 -44.35 -11.73
N ARG A 184 -13.87 -44.53 -12.86
CA ARG A 184 -12.78 -43.62 -13.30
C ARG A 184 -13.29 -42.24 -13.64
N LEU A 185 -14.43 -42.14 -14.34
CA LEU A 185 -15.07 -40.85 -14.62
C LEU A 185 -15.42 -40.12 -13.32
N THR A 186 -15.96 -40.87 -12.35
CA THR A 186 -16.33 -40.35 -11.03
C THR A 186 -15.09 -39.89 -10.25
N PHE A 187 -13.99 -40.64 -10.31
CA PHE A 187 -12.71 -40.24 -9.74
C PHE A 187 -12.26 -38.87 -10.27
N PHE A 188 -12.23 -38.68 -11.60
CA PHE A 188 -11.89 -37.37 -12.17
C PHE A 188 -12.88 -36.27 -11.77
N ALA A 189 -14.18 -36.58 -11.72
CA ALA A 189 -15.20 -35.64 -11.29
C ALA A 189 -15.04 -35.16 -9.83
N PHE A 190 -14.48 -35.99 -8.94
CA PHE A 190 -14.15 -35.58 -7.57
C PHE A 190 -12.80 -34.88 -7.45
N VAL A 191 -11.79 -35.31 -8.23
CA VAL A 191 -10.45 -34.72 -8.18
C VAL A 191 -10.46 -33.26 -8.61
N MET A 192 -11.14 -32.90 -9.71
CA MET A 192 -11.08 -31.53 -10.24
C MET A 192 -11.58 -30.47 -9.25
N PRO A 193 -12.79 -30.59 -8.65
CA PRO A 193 -13.27 -29.60 -7.69
C PRO A 193 -12.46 -29.60 -6.39
N THR A 194 -11.91 -30.75 -5.99
CA THR A 194 -11.08 -30.86 -4.78
C THR A 194 -9.78 -30.08 -4.93
N MET A 195 -9.12 -30.15 -6.09
CA MET A 195 -7.91 -29.37 -6.38
C MET A 195 -8.20 -27.86 -6.39
N PHE A 196 -9.29 -27.44 -7.04
CA PHE A 196 -9.76 -26.05 -7.00
C PHE A 196 -10.03 -25.57 -5.56
N TYR A 197 -10.67 -26.39 -4.73
CA TYR A 197 -10.95 -26.04 -3.33
C TYR A 197 -9.66 -25.84 -2.51
N CYS A 198 -8.59 -26.58 -2.83
CA CYS A 198 -7.29 -26.40 -2.16
C CYS A 198 -6.69 -25.00 -2.39
N CYS A 199 -7.07 -24.29 -3.44
CA CYS A 199 -6.60 -22.92 -3.72
C CYS A 199 -7.22 -21.83 -2.86
N LEU A 200 -8.27 -22.14 -2.06
CA LEU A 200 -8.92 -21.18 -1.16
C LEU A 200 -8.00 -20.74 -0.01
N ASP A 201 -6.95 -21.50 0.27
CA ASP A 201 -5.92 -21.16 1.26
C ASP A 201 -5.13 -19.87 0.90
N ASN A 202 -5.16 -19.42 -0.36
CA ASN A 202 -4.54 -18.17 -0.81
C ASN A 202 -5.30 -16.91 -0.34
N VAL A 203 -6.60 -17.02 -0.09
CA VAL A 203 -7.45 -15.88 0.30
C VAL A 203 -6.97 -15.21 1.61
N PRO A 204 -6.77 -15.95 2.73
CA PRO A 204 -6.28 -15.32 3.96
C PRO A 204 -4.88 -14.72 3.81
N VAL A 205 -4.00 -15.34 3.02
CA VAL A 205 -2.66 -14.81 2.73
C VAL A 205 -2.75 -13.47 2.01
N PHE A 206 -3.61 -13.39 0.99
CA PHE A 206 -3.86 -12.14 0.28
C PHE A 206 -4.43 -11.04 1.18
N ILE A 207 -5.32 -11.37 2.12
CA ILE A 207 -5.89 -10.39 3.07
C ILE A 207 -4.78 -9.76 3.93
N GLN A 208 -3.80 -10.55 4.37
CA GLN A 208 -2.66 -10.04 5.14
C GLN A 208 -1.77 -9.13 4.29
N GLU A 209 -1.48 -9.51 3.05
CA GLU A 209 -0.63 -8.73 2.13
C GLU A 209 -1.32 -7.46 1.60
N ARG A 210 -2.67 -7.44 1.55
CA ARG A 210 -3.46 -6.33 1.00
C ARG A 210 -3.12 -4.98 1.64
N PHE A 211 -2.83 -4.93 2.94
CA PHE A 211 -2.46 -3.69 3.63
C PHE A 211 -1.14 -3.11 3.11
N ILE A 212 -0.16 -3.98 2.84
CA ILE A 212 1.13 -3.59 2.29
C ILE A 212 0.94 -3.13 0.85
N PHE A 213 0.19 -3.90 0.06
CA PHE A 213 -0.13 -3.55 -1.32
C PHE A 213 -0.79 -2.17 -1.43
N LEU A 214 -1.81 -1.87 -0.61
CA LEU A 214 -2.51 -0.60 -0.65
C LEU A 214 -1.58 0.56 -0.26
N ARG A 215 -0.74 0.36 0.76
CA ARG A 215 0.24 1.36 1.18
C ARG A 215 1.29 1.63 0.10
N GLU A 216 1.79 0.62 -0.59
CA GLU A 216 2.83 0.79 -1.61
C GLU A 216 2.26 1.41 -2.90
N THR A 217 1.02 1.08 -3.27
CA THR A 217 0.34 1.68 -4.43
C THR A 217 -0.10 3.13 -4.19
N THR A 218 -0.49 3.53 -2.98
CA THR A 218 -0.81 4.96 -2.69
C THR A 218 0.41 5.87 -2.78
N HIS A 219 1.61 5.33 -2.58
CA HIS A 219 2.88 6.05 -2.79
C HIS A 219 3.42 5.92 -4.23
N ASN A 220 2.61 5.39 -5.17
CA ASN A 220 3.01 5.14 -6.56
C ASN A 220 4.32 4.37 -6.70
N SER A 221 4.61 3.43 -5.78
CA SER A 221 5.86 2.65 -5.81
C SER A 221 5.90 1.66 -6.98
N TYR A 222 4.74 1.13 -7.38
CA TYR A 222 4.57 0.26 -8.55
C TYR A 222 3.10 0.24 -8.99
N ARG A 223 2.86 -0.25 -10.21
CA ARG A 223 1.51 -0.35 -10.79
C ARG A 223 0.74 -1.57 -10.26
N THR A 224 -0.57 -1.43 -10.11
CA THR A 224 -1.46 -2.56 -9.74
C THR A 224 -1.37 -3.71 -10.74
N SER A 225 -1.23 -3.43 -12.04
CA SER A 225 -1.07 -4.47 -13.06
C SER A 225 0.23 -5.26 -12.90
N SER A 226 1.34 -4.58 -12.59
CA SER A 226 2.63 -5.24 -12.31
C SER A 226 2.55 -6.13 -11.07
N TYR A 227 1.81 -5.71 -10.04
CA TYR A 227 1.53 -6.55 -8.87
C TYR A 227 0.74 -7.81 -9.26
N VAL A 228 -0.40 -7.67 -9.92
CA VAL A 228 -1.26 -8.81 -10.28
C VAL A 228 -0.51 -9.82 -11.15
N ILE A 229 0.21 -9.35 -12.18
CA ILE A 229 0.98 -10.22 -13.08
C ILE A 229 2.09 -10.94 -12.30
N SER A 230 2.85 -10.21 -11.47
CA SER A 230 3.95 -10.81 -10.70
C SER A 230 3.45 -11.88 -9.71
N HIS A 231 2.31 -11.63 -9.06
CA HIS A 231 1.72 -12.54 -8.10
C HIS A 231 1.19 -13.78 -8.80
N SER A 232 0.45 -13.62 -9.91
CA SER A 232 -0.04 -14.74 -10.72
C SER A 232 1.09 -15.65 -11.22
N LEU A 233 2.18 -15.09 -11.75
CA LEU A 233 3.30 -15.89 -12.27
C LEU A 233 3.97 -16.76 -11.20
N VAL A 234 4.15 -16.22 -10.00
CA VAL A 234 4.77 -16.96 -8.90
C VAL A 234 3.79 -17.97 -8.32
N THR A 235 2.52 -17.62 -8.15
CA THR A 235 1.49 -18.56 -7.66
C THR A 235 1.35 -19.76 -8.59
N MET A 236 1.39 -19.56 -9.92
CA MET A 236 1.42 -20.67 -10.89
C MET A 236 2.60 -21.62 -10.64
N HIS A 237 3.81 -21.09 -10.42
CA HIS A 237 4.98 -21.92 -10.13
C HIS A 237 4.81 -22.75 -8.84
N GLN A 238 4.16 -22.20 -7.81
CA GLN A 238 3.95 -22.86 -6.53
C GLN A 238 3.03 -24.10 -6.64
N LEU A 239 2.18 -24.18 -7.67
CA LEU A 239 1.24 -25.29 -7.88
C LEU A 239 1.90 -26.54 -8.49
N ILE A 240 3.12 -26.43 -9.02
CA ILE A 240 3.82 -27.56 -9.67
C ILE A 240 4.11 -28.69 -8.66
N ALA A 241 4.66 -28.35 -7.50
CA ALA A 241 5.01 -29.33 -6.47
C ALA A 241 3.79 -30.12 -5.93
N PRO A 242 2.69 -29.49 -5.48
CA PRO A 242 1.51 -30.23 -5.02
C PRO A 242 0.88 -31.06 -6.14
N SER A 243 0.90 -30.61 -7.39
CA SER A 243 0.40 -31.39 -8.54
C SER A 243 1.16 -32.71 -8.72
N ILE A 244 2.49 -32.65 -8.64
CA ILE A 244 3.36 -33.84 -8.75
C ILE A 244 3.11 -34.79 -7.57
N VAL A 245 3.02 -34.25 -6.35
CA VAL A 245 2.76 -35.06 -5.14
C VAL A 245 1.41 -35.78 -5.25
N PHE A 246 0.34 -35.06 -5.58
CA PHE A 246 -0.99 -35.66 -5.74
C PHE A 246 -0.99 -36.74 -6.81
N ALA A 247 -0.46 -36.42 -8.00
CA ALA A 247 -0.42 -37.35 -9.11
C ALA A 247 0.43 -38.60 -8.80
N SER A 248 1.52 -38.44 -8.05
CA SER A 248 2.38 -39.55 -7.63
C SER A 248 1.65 -40.55 -6.73
N ILE A 249 0.74 -40.05 -5.88
CA ILE A 249 -0.06 -40.88 -4.98
C ILE A 249 -1.18 -41.58 -5.75
N THR A 250 -1.89 -40.89 -6.64
CA THR A 250 -3.14 -41.41 -7.24
C THR A 250 -2.95 -42.17 -8.55
N PHE A 251 -1.95 -41.86 -9.37
CA PHE A 251 -1.86 -42.41 -10.73
C PHE A 251 -1.69 -43.94 -10.73
N TRP A 252 -0.75 -44.46 -9.94
CA TRP A 252 -0.49 -45.89 -9.85
C TRP A 252 -1.49 -46.63 -8.95
N THR A 253 -2.01 -45.98 -7.90
CA THR A 253 -2.96 -46.62 -6.97
C THR A 253 -4.31 -46.84 -7.64
N VAL A 254 -4.79 -45.89 -8.44
CA VAL A 254 -6.04 -46.00 -9.21
C VAL A 254 -5.89 -46.96 -10.39
N GLY A 255 -4.65 -47.17 -10.86
CA GLY A 255 -4.35 -48.04 -12.00
C GLY A 255 -4.59 -47.35 -13.34
N LEU A 256 -4.26 -46.05 -13.45
CA LEU A 256 -4.34 -45.31 -14.70
C LEU A 256 -3.28 -45.84 -15.69
N ASN A 257 -3.65 -45.89 -16.98
CA ASN A 257 -2.79 -46.40 -18.05
C ASN A 257 -2.04 -45.27 -18.77
N GLY A 258 -0.90 -45.58 -19.40
CA GLY A 258 -0.13 -44.65 -20.22
C GLY A 258 1.34 -44.49 -19.82
N GLY A 259 1.83 -45.28 -18.85
CA GLY A 259 3.23 -45.25 -18.41
C GLY A 259 3.68 -43.83 -18.02
N LEU A 260 4.89 -43.44 -18.42
CA LEU A 260 5.46 -42.13 -18.09
C LEU A 260 4.77 -40.97 -18.84
N GLN A 261 4.39 -41.16 -20.10
CA GLN A 261 3.71 -40.11 -20.87
C GLN A 261 2.31 -39.81 -20.32
N GLY A 262 1.57 -40.87 -19.95
CA GLY A 262 0.27 -40.74 -19.28
C GLY A 262 0.38 -40.10 -17.91
N PHE A 263 1.44 -40.42 -17.15
CA PHE A 263 1.71 -39.77 -15.87
C PHE A 263 1.97 -38.26 -16.03
N LEU A 264 2.85 -37.85 -16.96
CA LEU A 264 3.12 -36.44 -17.20
C LEU A 264 1.88 -35.67 -17.68
N PHE A 265 1.07 -36.29 -18.54
CA PHE A 265 -0.20 -35.71 -18.98
C PHE A 265 -1.18 -35.57 -17.81
N TYR A 266 -1.24 -36.56 -16.91
CA TYR A 266 -2.05 -36.50 -15.71
C TYR A 266 -1.57 -35.40 -14.75
N VAL A 267 -0.25 -35.26 -14.53
CA VAL A 267 0.32 -34.14 -13.74
C VAL A 267 -0.11 -32.79 -14.32
N LEU A 268 -0.09 -32.64 -15.65
CA LEU A 268 -0.54 -31.41 -16.31
C LEU A 268 -2.04 -31.16 -16.07
N ILE A 269 -2.87 -32.21 -16.18
CA ILE A 269 -4.31 -32.11 -15.88
C ILE A 269 -4.55 -31.67 -14.44
N ILE A 270 -3.84 -32.25 -13.48
CA ILE A 270 -3.95 -31.87 -12.06
C ILE A 270 -3.45 -30.43 -11.86
N TYR A 271 -2.36 -30.05 -12.50
CA TYR A 271 -1.85 -28.68 -12.46
C TYR A 271 -2.85 -27.66 -13.01
N ALA A 272 -3.56 -28.03 -14.08
CA ALA A 272 -4.58 -27.18 -14.70
C ALA A 272 -5.89 -27.12 -13.91
N SER A 273 -6.10 -28.00 -12.91
CA SER A 273 -7.33 -28.06 -12.13
C SER A 273 -7.26 -27.36 -10.77
N PHE A 274 -6.05 -26.98 -10.34
CA PHE A 274 -5.86 -25.98 -9.27
C PHE A 274 -6.36 -24.61 -9.72
#